data_AF-A0A8D5U5L3-F1
#
_entry.id   AF-A0A8D5U5L3-F1
#
_cell.length_a   1.000
_cell.length_b   1.000
_cell.length_c   1.000
_cell.angle_alpha   90.00
_cell.angle_beta   90.00
_cell.angle_gamma   90.00
#
_symmetry.space_group_name_H-M   'P 1'
#
loop_
_entity.id
_entity.type
_entity.pdbx_description
1 polymer ?
#
loop_
_entity_poly.entity_id
_entity_poly.type
_entity_poly.pdbx_seq_one_letter_code
_entity_poly.pdbx_strand_id
1 'polypeptide(L)'
;MGVKEVKPWGVNVPFIILSIVYWALGGLSLRFDVSLHPYFMLLGAYSLFFGMVQRLFFPATKYFPLQILTLVLLAVPMYYFQIFASLTLSLTEVWALIDVKRYGGKSPVNILVLSSPPLSVIAWLLHQDLWVMIIPLLTYTLGVNIGVFTSNLRTRPLFGVKQIPLLATVLLTAVFHWLYYVIGIIYLLAIFRFTVGKGNLSAYITLFSVSVSPLMSLLLGDVFHSFFVGVMSPLFFSCIVYSTSRYNYGLVWVPVLLSFASYLSRDVSLALAGLIWALAFLSFLYLIKDSFTLHTIRYGVSRLK
;
A
#
# COMPACT_ATOMS: atom_id res chain seq x y z
N MET A 1 -21.94 -16.06 -26.00
CA MET A 1 -20.52 -15.65 -25.97
C MET A 1 -19.91 -16.17 -24.68
N GLY A 2 -19.03 -17.17 -24.76
CA GLY A 2 -18.39 -17.72 -23.55
C GLY A 2 -17.51 -16.68 -22.88
N VAL A 3 -17.63 -16.53 -21.56
CA VAL A 3 -16.73 -15.71 -20.76
C VAL A 3 -15.33 -16.33 -20.89
N LYS A 4 -14.43 -15.69 -21.65
CA LYS A 4 -13.03 -16.10 -21.70
C LYS A 4 -12.48 -16.02 -20.27
N GLU A 5 -11.99 -17.15 -19.77
CA GLU A 5 -11.41 -17.27 -18.44
C GLU A 5 -10.30 -16.21 -18.28
N VAL A 6 -10.47 -15.32 -17.30
CA VAL A 6 -9.47 -14.30 -16.98
C VAL A 6 -8.28 -15.03 -16.39
N LYS A 7 -7.23 -15.25 -17.18
CA LYS A 7 -5.97 -15.79 -16.67
C LYS A 7 -5.29 -14.69 -15.85
N PRO A 8 -5.07 -14.88 -14.54
CA PRO A 8 -4.25 -13.97 -13.77
C PRO A 8 -2.77 -14.28 -14.03
N TRP A 9 -1.91 -13.27 -13.94
CA TRP A 9 -0.48 -13.48 -13.78
C TRP A 9 0.00 -12.85 -12.47
N GLY A 10 1.16 -13.26 -11.97
CA GLY A 10 1.70 -12.83 -10.68
C GLY A 10 2.28 -11.42 -10.72
N VAL A 11 1.50 -10.44 -11.20
CA VAL A 11 1.90 -9.04 -11.43
C VAL A 11 2.65 -8.48 -10.23
N ASN A 12 2.20 -8.78 -9.00
CA ASN A 12 2.78 -8.20 -7.79
C ASN A 12 4.21 -8.64 -7.49
N VAL A 13 4.65 -9.83 -7.94
CA VAL A 13 5.95 -10.38 -7.55
C VAL A 13 7.11 -9.51 -8.09
N PRO A 14 7.16 -9.17 -9.40
CA PRO A 14 8.17 -8.23 -9.92
C PRO A 14 8.20 -6.88 -9.21
N PHE A 15 7.04 -6.33 -8.83
CA PHE A 15 6.97 -5.04 -8.15
C PHE A 15 7.43 -5.12 -6.69
N ILE A 16 7.15 -6.23 -6.00
CA ILE A 16 7.71 -6.49 -4.67
C ILE A 16 9.24 -6.57 -4.78
N ILE A 17 9.78 -7.31 -5.76
CA ILE A 17 11.23 -7.38 -5.98
C ILE A 17 11.80 -5.98 -6.24
N LEU A 18 11.16 -5.19 -7.10
CA LEU A 18 11.61 -3.82 -7.38
C LEU A 18 11.59 -2.93 -6.12
N SER A 19 10.57 -3.05 -5.28
CA SER A 19 10.52 -2.33 -4.00
C SER A 19 11.67 -2.71 -3.06
N ILE A 20 12.04 -3.99 -3.01
CA ILE A 20 13.17 -4.48 -2.21
C ILE A 20 14.47 -3.86 -2.71
N VAL A 21 14.68 -3.84 -4.02
CA VAL A 21 15.88 -3.25 -4.63
C VAL A 21 15.97 -1.76 -4.27
N TYR A 22 14.88 -1.00 -4.40
CA TYR A 22 14.91 0.42 -4.06
C TYR A 22 15.11 0.68 -2.57
N TRP A 23 14.48 -0.08 -1.68
CA TRP A 23 14.72 0.07 -0.25
C TRP A 23 16.15 -0.32 0.15
N ALA A 24 16.73 -1.33 -0.49
CA ALA A 24 18.14 -1.66 -0.30
C ALA A 24 19.06 -0.51 -0.76
N LEU A 25 18.78 0.10 -1.92
CA LEU A 25 19.50 1.27 -2.40
C LEU A 25 19.34 2.48 -1.46
N GLY A 26 18.15 2.70 -0.92
CA GLY A 26 17.90 3.73 0.09
C GLY A 26 18.64 3.46 1.41
N GLY A 27 18.73 2.20 1.84
CA GLY A 27 19.54 1.81 3.00
C GLY A 27 21.03 2.07 2.77
N LEU A 28 21.54 1.71 1.59
CA LEU A 28 22.94 1.96 1.20
C LEU A 28 23.24 3.46 1.09
N SER A 29 22.30 4.27 0.60
CA SER A 29 22.51 5.70 0.41
C SER A 29 22.76 6.44 1.73
N LEU A 30 22.30 5.92 2.87
CA LEU A 30 22.67 6.47 4.19
C LEU A 30 24.19 6.53 4.42
N ARG A 31 24.99 5.70 3.72
CA ARG A 31 26.45 5.70 3.80
C ARG A 31 27.13 6.49 2.69
N PHE A 32 26.54 6.54 1.50
CA PHE A 32 27.17 7.12 0.31
C PHE A 32 26.66 8.52 -0.03
N ASP A 33 25.35 8.74 0.06
CA ASP A 33 24.69 10.03 -0.18
C ASP A 33 23.30 10.05 0.50
N VAL A 34 23.24 10.66 1.67
CA VAL A 34 22.02 10.71 2.50
C VAL A 34 20.86 11.42 1.80
N SER A 35 21.16 12.36 0.88
CA SER A 35 20.13 13.11 0.15
C SER A 35 19.26 12.22 -0.73
N LEU A 36 19.80 11.07 -1.18
CA LEU A 36 19.08 10.11 -2.01
C LEU A 36 18.19 9.16 -1.21
N HIS A 37 18.36 9.09 0.12
CA HIS A 37 17.62 8.15 0.96
C HIS A 37 16.10 8.33 0.83
N PRO A 38 15.51 9.52 1.05
CA PRO A 38 14.05 9.69 0.95
C PRO A 38 13.51 9.33 -0.43
N TYR A 39 14.26 9.66 -1.49
CA TYR A 39 13.85 9.40 -2.87
C TYR A 39 13.80 7.90 -3.17
N PHE A 40 14.82 7.12 -2.80
CA PHE A 40 14.80 5.67 -2.98
C PHE A 40 13.74 4.98 -2.10
N MET A 41 13.54 5.45 -0.87
CA MET A 41 12.47 4.94 -0.01
C MET A 41 11.08 5.14 -0.66
N LEU A 42 10.88 6.30 -1.29
CA LEU A 42 9.67 6.65 -2.02
C LEU A 42 9.49 5.78 -3.27
N LEU A 43 10.53 5.61 -4.09
CA LEU A 43 10.49 4.72 -5.26
C LEU A 43 10.10 3.29 -4.87
N GLY A 44 10.62 2.78 -3.75
CA GLY A 44 10.25 1.47 -3.23
C GLY A 44 8.77 1.41 -2.81
N ALA A 45 8.27 2.42 -2.11
CA ALA A 45 6.87 2.51 -1.71
C ALA A 45 5.91 2.56 -2.91
N TYR A 46 6.23 3.38 -3.91
CA TYR A 46 5.45 3.49 -5.15
C TYR A 46 5.49 2.20 -5.98
N SER A 47 6.63 1.52 -6.03
CA SER A 47 6.75 0.21 -6.68
C SER A 47 5.79 -0.81 -6.07
N LEU A 48 5.78 -0.91 -4.74
CA LEU A 48 4.86 -1.80 -4.04
C LEU A 48 3.39 -1.40 -4.26
N PHE A 49 3.07 -0.10 -4.15
CA PHE A 49 1.75 0.46 -4.43
C PHE A 49 1.23 0.05 -5.81
N PHE A 50 2.02 0.27 -6.86
CA PHE A 50 1.61 0.01 -8.24
C PHE A 50 1.35 -1.47 -8.49
N GLY A 51 2.25 -2.33 -8.02
CA GLY A 51 2.08 -3.78 -8.13
C GLY A 51 0.82 -4.28 -7.46
N MET A 52 0.46 -3.69 -6.32
CA MET A 52 -0.72 -4.07 -5.56
C MET A 52 -2.03 -3.52 -6.14
N VAL A 53 -2.03 -2.32 -6.72
CA VAL A 53 -3.17 -1.82 -7.53
C VAL A 53 -3.42 -2.78 -8.70
N GLN A 54 -2.40 -3.07 -9.48
CA GLN A 54 -2.54 -3.92 -10.68
C GLN A 54 -2.97 -5.35 -10.34
N ARG A 55 -2.46 -5.92 -9.24
CA ARG A 55 -2.89 -7.24 -8.76
C ARG A 55 -4.36 -7.26 -8.33
N LEU A 56 -4.76 -6.34 -7.46
CA LEU A 56 -6.06 -6.42 -6.79
C LEU A 56 -7.22 -5.99 -7.69
N PHE A 57 -6.98 -5.04 -8.59
CA PHE A 57 -8.04 -4.46 -9.41
C PHE A 57 -7.96 -4.91 -10.86
N PHE A 58 -6.76 -5.22 -11.37
CA PHE A 58 -6.55 -5.44 -12.81
C PHE A 58 -5.74 -6.72 -13.13
N PRO A 59 -6.00 -7.90 -12.51
CA PRO A 59 -5.11 -9.06 -12.65
C PRO A 59 -5.10 -9.72 -14.04
N ALA A 60 -5.99 -9.30 -14.96
CA ALA A 60 -6.19 -9.96 -16.23
C ALA A 60 -5.01 -9.80 -17.18
N THR A 61 -4.60 -10.91 -17.82
CA THR A 61 -3.53 -10.93 -18.85
C THR A 61 -3.77 -9.99 -20.04
N LYS A 62 -5.01 -9.59 -20.32
CA LYS A 62 -5.28 -8.59 -21.37
C LYS A 62 -4.65 -7.21 -21.06
N TYR A 63 -4.40 -6.91 -19.79
CA TYR A 63 -3.72 -5.67 -19.37
C TYR A 63 -2.19 -5.82 -19.28
N PHE A 64 -1.66 -7.01 -19.57
CA PHE A 64 -0.23 -7.33 -19.46
C PHE A 64 0.70 -6.30 -20.12
N PRO A 65 0.43 -5.80 -21.34
CA PRO A 65 1.31 -4.81 -21.98
C PRO A 65 1.48 -3.54 -21.15
N LEU A 66 0.40 -2.98 -20.61
CA LEU A 66 0.46 -1.76 -19.78
C LEU A 66 1.07 -2.05 -18.41
N GLN A 67 0.84 -3.23 -17.85
CA GLN A 67 1.42 -3.63 -16.57
C GLN A 67 2.94 -3.77 -16.65
N ILE A 68 3.46 -4.41 -17.71
CA ILE A 68 4.90 -4.50 -17.97
C ILE A 68 5.49 -3.14 -18.29
N LEU A 69 4.83 -2.33 -19.13
CA LEU A 69 5.27 -0.96 -19.40
C LEU A 69 5.39 -0.16 -18.10
N THR A 70 4.41 -0.27 -17.22
CA THR A 70 4.44 0.36 -15.90
C THR A 70 5.65 -0.10 -15.08
N LEU A 71 5.91 -1.41 -15.02
CA LEU A 71 7.05 -1.97 -14.30
C LEU A 71 8.40 -1.47 -14.84
N VAL A 72 8.55 -1.48 -16.18
CA VAL A 72 9.78 -1.01 -16.85
C VAL A 72 10.02 0.47 -16.58
N LEU A 73 8.97 1.29 -16.65
CA LEU A 73 9.07 2.72 -16.35
C LEU A 73 9.45 2.95 -14.88
N LEU A 74 8.82 2.24 -13.95
CA LEU A 74 9.17 2.36 -12.52
C LEU A 74 10.61 1.97 -12.22
N ALA A 75 11.16 0.99 -12.95
CA ALA A 75 12.52 0.49 -12.74
C ALA A 75 13.61 1.52 -13.08
N VAL A 76 13.26 2.60 -13.79
CA VAL A 76 14.16 3.72 -14.05
C VAL A 76 14.00 4.78 -12.96
N PRO A 77 15.03 5.03 -12.12
CA PRO A 77 14.92 5.89 -10.93
C PRO A 77 14.95 7.39 -11.27
N MET A 78 14.21 7.82 -12.29
CA MET A 78 14.06 9.22 -12.70
C MET A 78 12.61 9.66 -12.58
N TYR A 79 12.33 10.82 -11.98
CA TYR A 79 10.96 11.27 -11.70
C TYR A 79 10.07 11.33 -12.94
N TYR A 80 10.61 11.70 -14.11
CA TYR A 80 9.86 11.69 -15.38
C TYR A 80 9.30 10.30 -15.71
N PHE A 81 10.08 9.24 -15.47
CA PHE A 81 9.63 7.88 -15.69
C PHE A 81 8.56 7.46 -14.67
N GLN A 82 8.60 8.01 -13.46
CA GLN A 82 7.56 7.80 -12.44
C GLN A 82 6.24 8.49 -12.81
N ILE A 83 6.30 9.66 -13.46
CA ILE A 83 5.12 10.31 -14.06
C ILE A 83 4.51 9.41 -15.14
N PHE A 84 5.33 8.94 -16.10
CA PHE A 84 4.86 8.06 -17.17
C PHE A 84 4.33 6.72 -16.63
N ALA A 85 4.95 6.16 -15.61
CA ALA A 85 4.45 4.96 -14.93
C ALA A 85 3.06 5.24 -14.33
N SER A 86 2.88 6.37 -13.64
CA SER A 86 1.60 6.76 -13.03
C SER A 86 0.50 6.95 -14.08
N LEU A 87 0.84 7.54 -15.22
CA LEU A 87 -0.07 7.69 -16.36
C LEU A 87 -0.46 6.32 -16.92
N THR A 88 0.51 5.43 -17.12
CA THR A 88 0.27 4.06 -17.61
C THR A 88 -0.63 3.27 -16.66
N LEU A 89 -0.43 3.42 -15.35
CA LEU A 89 -1.29 2.82 -14.33
C LEU A 89 -2.72 3.37 -14.41
N SER A 90 -2.88 4.69 -14.51
CA SER A 90 -4.18 5.35 -14.62
C SER A 90 -4.93 4.94 -15.90
N LEU A 91 -4.22 4.80 -17.02
CA LEU A 91 -4.80 4.29 -18.27
C LEU A 91 -5.28 2.84 -18.13
N THR A 92 -4.50 2.00 -17.43
CA THR A 92 -4.87 0.62 -17.13
C THR A 92 -6.16 0.56 -16.31
N GLU A 93 -6.27 1.43 -15.30
CA GLU A 93 -7.46 1.56 -14.48
C GLU A 93 -8.69 1.98 -15.29
N VAL A 94 -8.59 3.02 -16.12
CA VAL A 94 -9.70 3.48 -16.97
C VAL A 94 -10.16 2.37 -17.90
N TRP A 95 -9.23 1.66 -18.56
CA TRP A 95 -9.58 0.55 -19.42
C TRP A 95 -10.31 -0.56 -18.66
N ALA A 96 -9.84 -0.91 -17.47
CA ALA A 96 -10.49 -1.93 -16.67
C ALA A 96 -11.88 -1.54 -16.15
N LEU A 97 -12.07 -0.28 -15.76
CA LEU A 97 -13.39 0.23 -15.37
C LEU A 97 -14.39 0.20 -16.52
N ILE A 98 -13.96 0.54 -17.73
CA ILE A 98 -14.78 0.43 -18.95
C ILE A 98 -15.21 -1.02 -19.17
N ASP A 99 -14.29 -1.96 -19.03
CA ASP A 99 -14.58 -3.38 -19.21
C ASP A 99 -15.56 -3.90 -18.17
N VAL A 100 -15.37 -3.57 -16.88
CA VAL A 100 -16.29 -3.98 -15.80
C VAL A 100 -17.70 -3.45 -16.05
N LYS A 101 -17.83 -2.20 -16.50
CA LYS A 101 -19.12 -1.61 -16.87
C LYS A 101 -19.78 -2.35 -18.03
N ARG A 102 -19.01 -2.73 -19.07
CA ARG A 102 -19.50 -3.49 -20.23
C ARG A 102 -19.97 -4.90 -19.86
N TYR A 103 -19.35 -5.53 -18.87
CA TYR A 103 -19.77 -6.86 -18.38
C TYR A 103 -20.99 -6.82 -17.43
N GLY A 104 -21.57 -5.65 -17.17
CA GLY A 104 -22.76 -5.51 -16.31
C GLY A 104 -22.49 -5.72 -14.82
N GLY A 105 -21.22 -5.73 -14.39
CA GLY A 105 -20.85 -5.94 -13.00
C GLY A 105 -21.15 -4.74 -12.11
N LYS A 106 -21.78 -4.96 -10.95
CA LYS A 106 -21.83 -3.98 -9.86
C LYS A 106 -20.53 -4.05 -9.05
N SER A 107 -19.51 -3.29 -9.45
CA SER A 107 -18.27 -3.21 -8.66
C SER A 107 -18.48 -2.37 -7.40
N PRO A 108 -18.11 -2.85 -6.19
CA PRO A 108 -18.06 -1.98 -5.03
C PRO A 108 -17.04 -0.86 -5.29
N VAL A 109 -17.55 0.36 -5.44
CA VAL A 109 -16.72 1.53 -5.79
C VAL A 109 -15.87 1.90 -4.58
N ASN A 110 -14.61 1.46 -4.57
CA ASN A 110 -13.63 1.89 -3.59
C ASN A 110 -12.99 3.22 -4.05
N ILE A 111 -13.66 4.34 -3.77
CA ILE A 111 -13.27 5.67 -4.28
C ILE A 111 -11.85 6.02 -3.85
N LEU A 112 -11.46 5.70 -2.61
CA LEU A 112 -10.09 5.94 -2.11
C LEU A 112 -9.04 5.27 -2.99
N VAL A 113 -9.27 4.01 -3.35
CA VAL A 113 -8.32 3.27 -4.20
C VAL A 113 -8.38 3.77 -5.63
N LEU A 114 -9.58 3.96 -6.18
CA LEU A 114 -9.74 4.43 -7.57
C LEU A 114 -9.24 5.86 -7.79
N SER A 115 -9.13 6.67 -6.74
CA SER A 115 -8.47 7.98 -6.82
C SER A 115 -6.95 7.90 -6.76
N SER A 116 -6.38 6.80 -6.27
CA SER A 116 -4.93 6.75 -5.99
C SER A 116 -4.04 6.78 -7.24
N PRO A 117 -4.35 6.10 -8.38
CA PRO A 117 -3.54 6.23 -9.59
C PRO A 117 -3.51 7.64 -10.20
N PRO A 118 -4.64 8.36 -10.40
CA PRO A 118 -4.57 9.72 -10.92
C PRO A 118 -3.90 10.69 -9.93
N LEU A 119 -4.09 10.51 -8.61
CA LEU A 119 -3.37 11.29 -7.61
C LEU A 119 -1.85 11.05 -7.67
N SER A 120 -1.41 9.84 -8.05
CA SER A 120 0.01 9.53 -8.27
C SER A 120 0.62 10.38 -9.38
N VAL A 121 -0.13 10.62 -10.46
CA VAL A 121 0.34 11.49 -11.56
C VAL A 121 0.59 12.91 -11.05
N ILE A 122 -0.37 13.46 -10.32
CA ILE A 122 -0.28 14.81 -9.74
C ILE A 122 0.90 14.88 -8.75
N ALA A 123 1.03 13.87 -7.90
CA ALA A 123 2.11 13.81 -6.93
C ALA A 123 3.49 13.84 -7.60
N TRP A 124 3.73 13.03 -8.63
CA TRP A 124 5.02 13.02 -9.32
C TRP A 124 5.30 14.30 -10.13
N LEU A 125 4.27 14.99 -10.62
CA LEU A 125 4.43 16.33 -11.20
C LEU A 125 4.88 17.35 -10.15
N LEU A 126 4.51 17.15 -8.89
CA LEU A 126 4.84 17.99 -7.74
C LEU A 126 5.83 17.31 -6.77
N HIS A 127 6.68 16.41 -7.27
CA HIS A 127 7.50 15.48 -6.46
C HIS A 127 8.46 16.15 -5.46
N GLN A 128 8.70 17.46 -5.59
CA GLN A 128 9.49 18.25 -4.66
C GLN A 128 8.80 18.39 -3.29
N ASP A 129 7.48 18.21 -3.22
CA ASP A 129 6.71 18.24 -1.99
C ASP A 129 6.36 16.82 -1.50
N LEU A 130 7.06 16.37 -0.47
CA LEU A 130 6.84 15.05 0.13
C LEU A 130 5.42 14.86 0.71
N TRP A 131 4.73 15.92 1.12
CA TRP A 131 3.35 15.81 1.59
C TRP A 131 2.41 15.39 0.47
N VAL A 132 2.60 15.95 -0.73
CA VAL A 132 1.83 15.56 -1.91
C VAL A 132 2.14 14.12 -2.31
N MET A 133 3.40 13.67 -2.13
CA MET A 133 3.80 12.29 -2.41
C MET A 133 3.18 11.25 -1.48
N ILE A 134 2.79 11.63 -0.26
CA ILE A 134 2.11 10.72 0.69
C ILE A 134 0.66 10.45 0.25
N ILE A 135 -0.02 11.42 -0.34
CA ILE A 135 -1.46 11.37 -0.65
C ILE A 135 -1.88 10.12 -1.44
N PRO A 136 -1.28 9.78 -2.60
CA PRO A 136 -1.67 8.58 -3.35
C PRO A 136 -1.41 7.29 -2.55
N LEU A 137 -0.31 7.23 -1.80
CA LEU A 137 0.02 6.08 -0.96
C LEU A 137 -0.98 5.93 0.20
N LEU A 138 -1.35 7.03 0.86
CA LEU A 138 -2.29 7.05 1.98
C LEU A 138 -3.73 6.73 1.53
N THR A 139 -4.19 7.34 0.43
CA THR A 139 -5.49 7.01 -0.16
C THR A 139 -5.58 5.53 -0.54
N TYR A 140 -4.55 4.99 -1.19
CA TYR A 140 -4.49 3.57 -1.53
C TYR A 140 -4.50 2.66 -0.30
N THR A 141 -3.55 2.86 0.62
CA THR A 141 -3.33 1.94 1.76
C THR A 141 -4.52 1.93 2.72
N LEU A 142 -5.15 3.07 3.00
CA LEU A 142 -6.40 3.13 3.76
C LEU A 142 -7.54 2.47 2.98
N GLY A 143 -7.70 2.81 1.69
CA GLY A 143 -8.79 2.31 0.86
C GLY A 143 -8.83 0.79 0.74
N VAL A 144 -7.70 0.15 0.43
CA VAL A 144 -7.62 -1.32 0.30
C VAL A 144 -7.87 -2.01 1.65
N ASN A 145 -7.33 -1.46 2.74
CA ASN A 145 -7.44 -2.09 4.06
C ASN A 145 -8.84 -1.98 4.67
N ILE A 146 -9.73 -1.10 4.19
CA ILE A 146 -11.15 -1.15 4.58
C ILE A 146 -11.74 -2.55 4.31
N GLY A 147 -11.46 -3.14 3.14
CA GLY A 147 -11.92 -4.49 2.81
C GLY A 147 -11.30 -5.57 3.72
N VAL A 148 -10.01 -5.45 4.01
CA VAL A 148 -9.27 -6.36 4.90
C VAL A 148 -9.86 -6.31 6.31
N PHE A 149 -10.04 -5.12 6.87
CA PHE A 149 -10.61 -4.94 8.20
C PHE A 149 -12.07 -5.38 8.26
N THR A 150 -12.88 -5.05 7.25
CA THR A 150 -14.27 -5.53 7.15
C THR A 150 -14.34 -7.05 7.28
N SER A 151 -13.49 -7.77 6.54
CA SER A 151 -13.48 -9.23 6.54
C SER A 151 -12.96 -9.85 7.83
N ASN A 152 -11.99 -9.22 8.52
CA ASN A 152 -11.30 -9.80 9.68
C ASN A 152 -11.83 -9.30 11.03
N LEU A 153 -12.45 -8.12 11.08
CA LEU A 153 -13.11 -7.56 12.26
C LEU A 153 -14.64 -7.76 12.23
N ARG A 154 -15.17 -8.33 11.14
CA ARG A 154 -16.60 -8.55 10.93
C ARG A 154 -17.40 -7.25 11.05
N THR A 155 -16.88 -6.19 10.45
CA THR A 155 -17.54 -4.88 10.39
C THR A 155 -18.30 -4.75 9.06
N ARG A 156 -19.11 -3.70 8.92
CA ARG A 156 -19.75 -3.38 7.64
C ARG A 156 -18.77 -2.61 6.74
N PRO A 157 -18.71 -2.91 5.43
CA PRO A 157 -17.79 -2.23 4.54
C PRO A 157 -18.15 -0.75 4.35
N LEU A 158 -17.11 0.08 4.32
CA LEU A 158 -17.20 1.50 4.02
C LEU A 158 -16.74 1.75 2.57
N PHE A 159 -17.65 1.59 1.61
CA PHE A 159 -17.40 1.84 0.18
C PHE A 159 -18.29 2.94 -0.39
N GLY A 160 -17.91 3.46 -1.55
CA GLY A 160 -18.64 4.48 -2.30
C GLY A 160 -18.61 5.83 -1.60
N VAL A 161 -19.73 6.55 -1.67
CA VAL A 161 -19.90 7.93 -1.14
C VAL A 161 -19.51 8.04 0.35
N LYS A 162 -19.63 6.95 1.12
CA LYS A 162 -19.23 6.93 2.53
C LYS A 162 -17.72 7.12 2.76
N GLN A 163 -16.89 6.97 1.71
CA GLN A 163 -15.45 7.20 1.75
C GLN A 163 -15.07 8.67 1.53
N ILE A 164 -15.99 9.52 1.04
CA ILE A 164 -15.71 10.93 0.72
C ILE A 164 -15.13 11.70 1.91
N PRO A 165 -15.65 11.58 3.16
CA PRO A 165 -15.07 12.32 4.29
C PRO A 165 -13.60 11.95 4.54
N LEU A 166 -13.26 10.65 4.42
CA LEU A 166 -11.89 10.18 4.60
C LEU A 166 -11.00 10.65 3.44
N LEU A 167 -11.47 10.54 2.20
CA LEU A 167 -10.75 11.03 1.02
C LEU A 167 -10.49 12.54 1.10
N ALA A 168 -11.51 13.33 1.44
CA ALA A 168 -11.37 14.77 1.61
C ALA A 168 -10.35 15.12 2.69
N THR A 169 -10.37 14.40 3.82
CA THR A 169 -9.36 14.58 4.88
C THR A 169 -7.95 14.28 4.37
N VAL A 170 -7.75 13.17 3.64
CA VAL A 170 -6.46 12.83 3.01
C VAL A 170 -6.01 13.93 2.04
N LEU A 171 -6.89 14.42 1.17
CA LEU A 171 -6.51 15.44 0.19
C LEU A 171 -6.16 16.77 0.86
N LEU A 172 -6.91 17.15 1.91
CA LEU A 172 -6.66 18.37 2.66
C LEU A 172 -5.36 18.32 3.46
N THR A 173 -4.78 17.13 3.73
CA THR A 173 -3.46 17.06 4.37
C THR A 173 -2.35 17.67 3.52
N ALA A 174 -2.55 17.86 2.21
CA ALA A 174 -1.60 18.57 1.35
C ALA A 174 -1.39 20.05 1.74
N VAL A 175 -2.44 20.66 2.29
CA VAL A 175 -2.47 22.09 2.64
C VAL A 175 -2.44 22.27 4.15
N PHE A 176 -3.17 21.41 4.87
CA PHE A 176 -3.31 21.45 6.32
C PHE A 176 -2.63 20.22 6.93
N HIS A 177 -1.31 20.26 7.06
CA HIS A 177 -0.51 19.13 7.55
C HIS A 177 -1.00 18.54 8.89
N TRP A 178 -1.57 19.37 9.77
CA TRP A 178 -2.12 18.91 11.05
C TRP A 178 -3.26 17.89 10.91
N LEU A 179 -3.94 17.84 9.76
CA LEU A 179 -4.98 16.85 9.48
C LEU A 179 -4.43 15.41 9.44
N TYR A 180 -3.13 15.23 9.22
CA TYR A 180 -2.49 13.92 9.31
C TYR A 180 -2.68 13.28 10.69
N TYR A 181 -2.60 14.07 11.77
CA TYR A 181 -2.70 13.55 13.13
C TYR A 181 -4.10 12.99 13.45
N VAL A 182 -5.14 13.57 12.85
CA VAL A 182 -6.53 13.13 13.07
C VAL A 182 -6.94 12.01 12.12
N ILE A 183 -6.18 11.73 11.07
CA ILE A 183 -6.56 10.72 10.07
C ILE A 183 -6.65 9.32 10.67
N GLY A 184 -5.74 8.98 11.59
CA GLY A 184 -5.74 7.73 12.33
C GLY A 184 -7.01 7.56 13.17
N ILE A 185 -7.44 8.63 13.84
CA ILE A 185 -8.67 8.66 14.64
C ILE A 185 -9.90 8.50 13.74
N ILE A 186 -10.00 9.29 12.66
CA ILE A 186 -11.13 9.23 11.72
C ILE A 186 -11.23 7.83 11.11
N TYR A 187 -10.10 7.23 10.73
CA TYR A 187 -10.04 5.89 10.17
C TYR A 187 -10.47 4.82 11.19
N LEU A 188 -9.98 4.89 12.43
CA LEU A 188 -10.39 4.02 13.53
C LEU A 188 -11.91 4.04 13.73
N LEU A 189 -12.49 5.24 13.86
CA LEU A 189 -13.92 5.45 14.06
C LEU A 189 -14.73 4.93 12.86
N ALA A 190 -14.23 5.14 11.63
CA ALA A 190 -14.87 4.64 10.42
C ALA A 190 -14.96 3.11 10.39
N ILE A 191 -13.93 2.39 10.86
CA ILE A 191 -13.90 0.93 10.90
C ILE A 191 -14.75 0.38 12.05
N PHE A 192 -14.65 0.95 13.26
CA PHE A 192 -15.32 0.43 14.46
C PHE A 192 -16.82 0.72 14.56
N ARG A 193 -17.37 1.58 13.69
CA ARG A 193 -18.78 1.99 13.74
C ARG A 193 -19.79 0.83 13.74
N PHE A 194 -19.41 -0.35 13.24
CA PHE A 194 -20.31 -1.51 13.10
C PHE A 194 -19.63 -2.85 13.43
N THR A 195 -18.86 -2.95 14.51
CA THR A 195 -18.24 -4.23 14.91
C THR A 195 -19.27 -5.18 15.50
N VAL A 196 -19.46 -6.36 14.90
CA VAL A 196 -20.49 -7.34 15.29
C VAL A 196 -19.91 -8.58 15.98
N GLY A 197 -18.60 -8.63 16.30
CA GLY A 197 -18.04 -9.79 17.00
C GLY A 197 -16.55 -9.74 17.32
N LYS A 198 -16.00 -10.89 17.75
CA LYS A 198 -14.56 -11.08 18.00
C LYS A 198 -13.78 -11.08 16.68
N GLY A 199 -12.95 -10.07 16.48
CA GLY A 199 -12.09 -9.92 15.31
C GLY A 199 -10.75 -10.66 15.41
N ASN A 200 -10.00 -10.68 14.32
CA ASN A 200 -8.64 -11.20 14.27
C ASN A 200 -7.64 -10.28 15.00
N LEU A 201 -6.72 -10.85 15.80
CA LEU A 201 -5.70 -10.09 16.53
C LEU A 201 -4.83 -9.22 15.63
N SER A 202 -4.37 -9.76 14.48
CA SER A 202 -3.58 -9.00 13.51
C SER A 202 -4.33 -7.78 12.99
N ALA A 203 -5.63 -7.89 12.77
CA ALA A 203 -6.44 -6.76 12.33
C ALA A 203 -6.55 -5.68 13.41
N TYR A 204 -6.75 -6.05 14.68
CA TYR A 204 -6.74 -5.10 15.79
C TYR A 204 -5.38 -4.42 15.97
N ILE A 205 -4.29 -5.17 15.95
CA ILE A 205 -2.93 -4.64 16.13
C ILE A 205 -2.56 -3.70 14.97
N THR A 206 -2.91 -4.06 13.73
CA THR A 206 -2.68 -3.19 12.56
C THR A 206 -3.48 -1.89 12.70
N LEU A 207 -4.76 -1.98 13.06
CA LEU A 207 -5.60 -0.81 13.23
C LEU A 207 -5.11 0.08 14.38
N PHE A 208 -4.66 -0.52 15.49
CA PHE A 208 -4.02 0.19 16.60
C PHE A 208 -2.77 0.94 16.12
N SER A 209 -1.81 0.25 15.47
CA SER A 209 -0.58 0.88 14.95
C SER A 209 -0.88 2.07 14.05
N VAL A 210 -1.81 1.92 13.11
CA VAL A 210 -2.21 2.96 12.15
C VAL A 210 -2.90 4.14 12.81
N SER A 211 -3.62 3.91 13.91
CA SER A 211 -4.33 4.96 14.63
C SER A 211 -3.41 5.72 15.59
N VAL A 212 -2.46 5.02 16.21
CA VAL A 212 -1.57 5.57 17.24
C VAL A 212 -0.34 6.24 16.63
N SER A 213 0.24 5.72 15.54
CA SER A 213 1.47 6.28 14.95
C SER A 213 1.33 7.77 14.59
N PRO A 214 0.27 8.22 13.89
CA PRO A 214 0.08 9.64 13.62
C PRO A 214 0.01 10.48 14.90
N LEU A 215 -0.67 10.00 15.94
CA LEU A 215 -0.76 10.72 17.22
C LEU A 215 0.58 10.79 17.94
N MET A 216 1.36 9.71 17.91
CA MET A 216 2.70 9.69 18.50
C MET A 216 3.67 10.62 17.79
N SER A 217 3.46 10.92 16.50
CA SER A 217 4.28 11.90 15.78
C SER A 217 4.12 13.33 16.28
N LEU A 218 3.05 13.64 17.02
CA LEU A 218 2.94 14.92 17.75
C LEU A 218 3.97 15.02 18.88
N LEU A 219 4.32 13.89 19.51
CA LEU A 219 5.21 13.85 20.67
C LEU A 219 6.66 13.58 20.26
N LEU A 220 6.85 12.62 19.36
CA LEU A 220 8.18 12.17 18.93
C LEU A 220 8.72 13.03 17.77
N GLY A 221 7.84 13.72 17.02
CA GLY A 221 8.19 14.39 15.78
C GLY A 221 8.22 13.44 14.56
N ASP A 222 8.74 13.97 13.45
CA ASP A 222 8.96 13.28 12.15
C ASP A 222 7.73 12.53 11.60
N VAL A 223 6.88 13.31 10.93
CA VAL A 223 5.66 12.81 10.31
C VAL A 223 5.93 11.80 9.19
N PHE A 224 7.04 11.95 8.46
CA PHE A 224 7.36 11.06 7.34
C PHE A 224 7.69 9.66 7.84
N HIS A 225 8.53 9.51 8.87
CA HIS A 225 8.77 8.20 9.47
C HIS A 225 7.51 7.59 10.09
N SER A 226 6.68 8.40 10.77
CA SER A 226 5.38 7.95 11.27
C SER A 226 4.50 7.39 10.14
N PHE A 227 4.48 8.06 8.98
CA PHE A 227 3.73 7.58 7.84
C PHE A 227 4.33 6.31 7.25
N PHE A 228 5.59 6.33 6.79
CA PHE A 228 6.18 5.21 6.06
C PHE A 228 6.30 3.95 6.94
N VAL A 229 6.74 4.10 8.19
CA VAL A 229 7.03 2.98 9.09
C VAL A 229 5.85 2.64 10.00
N GLY A 230 5.13 3.64 10.51
CA GLY A 230 4.03 3.44 11.48
C GLY A 230 2.65 3.19 10.85
N VAL A 231 2.43 3.65 9.62
CA VAL A 231 1.12 3.54 8.93
C VAL A 231 1.22 2.68 7.67
N MET A 232 2.05 3.09 6.72
CA MET A 232 2.12 2.49 5.38
C MET A 232 2.62 1.05 5.42
N SER A 233 3.76 0.78 6.06
CA SER A 233 4.30 -0.57 6.21
C SER A 233 3.30 -1.54 6.87
N PRO A 234 2.70 -1.24 8.04
CA PRO A 234 1.66 -2.08 8.63
C PRO A 234 0.47 -2.36 7.70
N LEU A 235 -0.03 -1.34 7.01
CA LEU A 235 -1.14 -1.48 6.07
C LEU A 235 -0.77 -2.34 4.86
N PHE A 236 0.46 -2.22 4.35
CA PHE A 236 0.96 -3.07 3.27
C PHE A 236 1.16 -4.51 3.72
N PHE A 237 1.77 -4.75 4.89
CA PHE A 237 1.95 -6.10 5.42
C PHE A 237 0.61 -6.80 5.60
N SER A 238 -0.38 -6.09 6.15
CA SER A 238 -1.75 -6.59 6.30
C SER A 238 -2.41 -6.89 4.95
N CYS A 239 -2.45 -5.96 4.01
CA CYS A 239 -3.20 -6.17 2.77
C CYS A 239 -2.52 -7.17 1.83
N ILE A 240 -1.19 -7.17 1.74
CA ILE A 240 -0.45 -8.09 0.87
C ILE A 240 -0.63 -9.51 1.40
N VAL A 241 -0.32 -9.78 2.68
CA VAL A 241 -0.50 -11.12 3.27
C VAL A 241 -1.94 -11.59 3.16
N TYR A 242 -2.93 -10.72 3.43
CA TYR A 242 -4.33 -11.09 3.27
C TYR A 242 -4.66 -11.53 1.83
N SER A 243 -4.09 -10.84 0.84
CA SER A 243 -4.35 -11.11 -0.58
C SER A 243 -3.53 -12.26 -1.17
N THR A 244 -2.35 -12.54 -0.63
CA THR A 244 -1.39 -13.51 -1.19
C THR A 244 -1.31 -14.81 -0.41
N SER A 245 -1.47 -14.74 0.91
CA SER A 245 -1.20 -15.84 1.83
C SER A 245 -2.17 -15.75 3.01
N ARG A 246 -3.48 -15.76 2.71
CA ARG A 246 -4.54 -15.51 3.70
C ARG A 246 -4.46 -16.43 4.93
N TYR A 247 -4.00 -17.67 4.75
CA TYR A 247 -3.77 -18.63 5.84
C TYR A 247 -2.75 -18.13 6.88
N ASN A 248 -1.81 -17.27 6.48
CA ASN A 248 -0.81 -16.64 7.35
C ASN A 248 -1.29 -15.32 7.98
N TYR A 249 -2.50 -14.83 7.65
CA TYR A 249 -2.96 -13.51 8.13
C TYR A 249 -2.98 -13.39 9.66
N GLY A 250 -3.25 -14.50 10.37
CA GLY A 250 -3.20 -14.55 11.83
C GLY A 250 -1.84 -14.25 12.45
N LEU A 251 -0.76 -14.19 11.66
CA LEU A 251 0.61 -13.91 12.11
C LEU A 251 1.11 -12.51 11.70
N VAL A 252 0.31 -11.74 10.97
CA VAL A 252 0.65 -10.37 10.51
C VAL A 252 0.94 -9.41 11.66
N TRP A 253 0.41 -9.66 12.86
CA TRP A 253 0.76 -8.85 14.03
C TRP A 253 2.26 -8.78 14.30
N VAL A 254 3.04 -9.80 13.95
CA VAL A 254 4.51 -9.82 14.15
C VAL A 254 5.21 -8.72 13.34
N PRO A 255 5.14 -8.69 11.99
CA PRO A 255 5.76 -7.62 11.21
C PRO A 255 5.18 -6.24 11.56
N VAL A 256 3.90 -6.16 11.92
CA VAL A 256 3.27 -4.88 12.32
C VAL A 256 3.86 -4.33 13.62
N LEU A 257 3.97 -5.15 14.67
CA LEU A 257 4.54 -4.70 15.94
C LEU A 257 6.02 -4.35 15.80
N LEU A 258 6.78 -5.11 15.00
CA LEU A 258 8.17 -4.78 14.71
C LEU A 258 8.27 -3.44 13.98
N SER A 259 7.42 -3.18 12.98
CA SER A 259 7.37 -1.89 12.28
C SER A 259 7.04 -0.74 13.26
N PHE A 260 6.05 -0.93 14.12
CA PHE A 260 5.69 0.05 15.15
C PHE A 260 6.82 0.29 16.14
N ALA A 261 7.49 -0.78 16.61
CA ALA A 261 8.64 -0.68 17.51
C ALA A 261 9.83 0.03 16.86
N SER A 262 10.08 -0.21 15.56
CA SER A 262 11.09 0.49 14.78
C SER A 262 10.84 2.00 14.77
N TYR A 263 9.58 2.41 14.54
CA TYR A 263 9.19 3.82 14.60
C TYR A 263 9.46 4.42 16.00
N LEU A 264 9.10 3.71 17.07
CA LEU A 264 9.33 4.19 18.45
C LEU A 264 10.81 4.27 18.83
N SER A 265 11.65 3.37 18.29
CA SER A 265 13.09 3.33 18.63
C SER A 265 13.95 4.33 17.85
N ARG A 266 13.38 5.07 16.90
CA ARG A 266 14.16 5.95 16.00
C ARG A 266 14.94 7.03 16.73
N ASP A 267 14.34 7.61 17.77
CA ASP A 267 14.97 8.68 18.56
C ASP A 267 16.03 8.13 19.53
N VAL A 268 16.01 6.82 19.81
CA VAL A 268 17.06 6.13 20.59
C VAL A 268 18.28 5.85 19.72
N SER A 269 18.06 5.25 18.55
CA SER A 269 19.11 4.99 17.57
C SER A 269 18.50 4.66 16.21
N LEU A 270 18.86 5.45 15.19
CA LEU A 270 18.44 5.21 13.82
C LEU A 270 18.92 3.84 13.30
N ALA A 271 20.10 3.39 13.72
CA ALA A 271 20.63 2.08 13.35
C ALA A 271 19.79 0.94 13.97
N LEU A 272 19.42 1.08 15.25
CA LEU A 272 18.54 0.12 15.92
C LEU A 272 17.17 0.07 15.26
N ALA A 273 16.58 1.25 14.98
CA ALA A 273 15.30 1.34 14.28
C ALA A 273 15.37 0.69 12.90
N GLY A 274 16.44 0.92 12.14
CA GLY A 274 16.67 0.27 10.85
C GLY A 274 16.76 -1.26 10.94
N LEU A 275 17.45 -1.80 11.95
CA LEU A 275 17.52 -3.25 12.19
C LEU A 275 16.16 -3.84 12.52
N ILE A 276 15.39 -3.18 13.41
CA ILE A 276 14.04 -3.64 13.77
C ILE A 276 13.11 -3.59 12.55
N TRP A 277 13.21 -2.57 11.70
CA TRP A 277 12.45 -2.50 10.45
C TRP A 277 12.84 -3.61 9.47
N ALA A 278 14.13 -3.91 9.33
CA ALA A 278 14.61 -5.01 8.50
C ALA A 278 14.04 -6.35 8.99
N LEU A 279 13.99 -6.58 10.30
CA LEU A 279 13.35 -7.76 10.89
C LEU A 279 11.83 -7.79 10.62
N ALA A 280 11.15 -6.64 10.73
CA ALA A 280 9.74 -6.50 10.35
C ALA A 280 9.54 -6.94 8.91
N PHE A 281 10.36 -6.42 8.00
CA PHE A 281 10.27 -6.70 6.58
C PHE A 281 10.60 -8.16 6.23
N LEU A 282 11.64 -8.75 6.83
CA LEU A 282 11.97 -10.17 6.66
C LEU A 282 10.85 -11.08 7.17
N SER A 283 10.25 -10.75 8.31
CA SER A 283 9.10 -11.51 8.83
C SER A 283 7.90 -11.40 7.88
N PHE A 284 7.64 -10.24 7.29
CA PHE A 284 6.64 -10.07 6.24
C PHE A 284 6.95 -10.93 5.01
N LEU A 285 8.18 -10.90 4.48
CA LEU A 285 8.58 -11.71 3.33
C LEU A 285 8.42 -13.21 3.60
N TYR A 286 8.72 -13.65 4.82
CA TYR A 286 8.49 -15.03 5.25
C TYR A 286 7.01 -15.41 5.18
N LEU A 287 6.09 -14.53 5.61
CA LEU A 287 4.64 -14.79 5.56
C LEU A 287 4.11 -14.89 4.12
N ILE A 288 4.80 -14.33 3.12
CA ILE A 288 4.40 -14.37 1.71
C ILE A 288 5.31 -15.23 0.84
N LYS A 289 6.23 -16.02 1.43
CA LYS A 289 7.27 -16.77 0.73
C LYS A 289 6.73 -17.65 -0.40
N ASP A 290 5.56 -18.24 -0.20
CA ASP A 290 4.95 -19.17 -1.16
C ASP A 290 4.45 -18.47 -2.44
N SER A 291 4.36 -17.12 -2.40
CA SER A 291 4.04 -16.30 -3.57
C SER A 291 5.23 -16.09 -4.52
N PHE A 292 6.47 -16.34 -4.07
CA PHE A 292 7.68 -16.17 -4.88
C PHE A 292 8.03 -17.44 -5.66
N THR A 293 7.09 -17.95 -6.45
CA THR A 293 7.31 -19.14 -7.29
C THR A 293 7.10 -18.81 -8.77
N LEU A 294 7.83 -19.49 -9.65
CA LEU A 294 7.64 -19.38 -11.11
C LEU A 294 6.19 -19.68 -11.52
N HIS A 295 5.55 -20.61 -10.82
CA HIS A 295 4.13 -20.92 -11.00
C HIS A 295 3.25 -19.70 -10.69
N THR A 296 3.48 -19.03 -9.56
CA THR A 296 2.72 -17.83 -9.17
C THR A 296 2.94 -16.68 -10.15
N ILE A 297 4.16 -16.50 -10.64
CA ILE A 297 4.47 -15.48 -11.65
C ILE A 297 3.66 -15.75 -12.94
N ARG A 298 3.61 -17.01 -13.37
CA ARG A 298 2.97 -17.40 -14.64
C ARG A 298 1.44 -17.48 -14.57
N TYR A 299 0.90 -17.91 -13.43
CA TYR A 299 -0.53 -18.27 -13.30
C TYR A 299 -1.26 -17.51 -12.19
N GLY A 300 -0.61 -16.58 -11.50
CA GLY A 300 -1.17 -15.86 -10.36
C GLY A 300 -1.31 -16.74 -9.10
N VAL A 301 -1.84 -16.14 -8.03
CA VAL A 301 -1.98 -16.79 -6.70
C VAL A 301 -3.29 -17.58 -6.55
N SER A 302 -4.21 -17.53 -7.52
CA SER A 302 -5.56 -18.10 -7.40
C SER A 302 -5.63 -19.64 -7.30
N ARG A 303 -4.50 -20.35 -7.34
CA ARG A 303 -4.40 -21.81 -7.29
C ARG A 303 -3.49 -22.36 -6.18
N LEU A 304 -2.98 -21.51 -5.30
CA LEU A 304 -2.20 -21.99 -4.15
C LEU A 304 -3.18 -22.35 -3.02
N LYS A 305 -3.00 -23.57 -2.51
CA LYS A 305 -3.87 -24.35 -1.62
C LYS A 305 -4.58 -23.56 -0.52
#